data_AF-F3C2H2-F1
#
_entry.id   AF-F3C2H2-F1
#
_cell.length_a   1.000
_cell.length_b   1.000
_cell.length_c   1.000
_cell.angle_alpha   90.00
_cell.angle_beta   90.00
_cell.angle_gamma   90.00
#
_symmetry.space_group_name_H-M   'P 1'
#
loop_
_entity.id
_entity.type
_entity.pdbx_description
1 polymer ?
#
loop_
_entity_poly.entity_id
_entity_poly.type
_entity_poly.pdbx_seq_one_letter_code
_entity_poly.pdbx_strand_id
1 'polypeptide(L)' 'MLLAEHCGWLMATEVLAVGLDLSFAPVLDLDYQRSAVVGTRSFEGDPERAALLAGAFIRGMNAAGMAATG' A
#
# COMPACT_ATOMS: atom_id res chain seq x y z
N MET A 1 10.56 3.03 -5.79
CA MET A 1 9.71 4.10 -5.23
C MET A 1 8.60 4.49 -6.21
N LEU A 2 8.92 4.97 -7.43
CA LEU A 2 7.92 5.45 -8.40
C LEU A 2 6.80 4.43 -8.73
N LEU A 3 7.16 3.15 -8.93
CA LEU A 3 6.17 2.11 -9.19
C LEU A 3 5.17 1.95 -8.05
N ALA A 4 5.63 1.93 -6.79
CA ALA A 4 4.74 1.80 -5.63
C ALA A 4 3.77 2.98 -5.53
N GLU A 5 4.25 4.19 -5.83
CA GLU A 5 3.41 5.39 -5.87
C GLU A 5 2.36 5.34 -6.98
N HIS A 6 2.75 4.94 -8.19
CA HIS A 6 1.81 4.74 -9.29
C HIS A 6 0.78 3.63 -9.00
N CYS A 7 1.20 2.53 -8.37
CA CYS A 7 0.28 1.47 -7.96
C CYS A 7 -0.73 1.96 -6.92
N GLY A 8 -0.30 2.74 -5.93
CA GLY A 8 -1.19 3.34 -4.93
C GLY A 8 -2.20 4.29 -5.55
N TRP A 9 -1.75 5.14 -6.48
CA TRP A 9 -2.61 6.08 -7.20
C TRP A 9 -3.62 5.37 -8.11
N LEU A 10 -3.17 4.36 -8.87
CA LEU A 10 -4.03 3.60 -9.78
C LEU A 10 -5.12 2.86 -9.02
N MET A 11 -4.74 2.10 -7.99
CA MET A 11 -5.69 1.36 -7.15
C MET A 11 -6.72 2.30 -6.53
N ALA A 12 -6.26 3.39 -5.90
CA ALA A 12 -7.17 4.35 -5.27
C ALA A 12 -8.13 5.00 -6.28
N THR A 13 -7.64 5.36 -7.47
CA THR A 13 -8.47 5.95 -8.53
C THR A 13 -9.55 4.98 -9.00
N GLU A 14 -9.21 3.70 -9.23
CA GLU A 14 -10.18 2.69 -9.68
C GLU A 14 -11.23 2.38 -8.60
N VAL A 15 -10.83 2.32 -7.33
CA VAL A 15 -11.75 2.08 -6.20
C VAL A 15 -12.70 3.29 -6.00
N LEU A 16 -12.17 4.52 -6.05
CA LEU A 16 -13.00 5.73 -5.99
C LEU A 16 -13.97 5.82 -7.17
N ALA A 17 -13.54 5.42 -8.38
CA ALA A 17 -14.37 5.48 -9.59
C ALA A 17 -15.62 4.59 -9.52
N VAL A 18 -15.60 3.52 -8.71
CA VAL A 18 -16.77 2.66 -8.46
C VAL A 18 -17.58 3.09 -7.24
N GLY A 19 -17.26 4.24 -6.64
CA GLY A 19 -18.01 4.83 -5.53
C GLY A 19 -17.64 4.27 -4.15
N LEU A 20 -16.46 3.67 -3.99
CA LEU A 20 -15.96 3.21 -2.70
C LEU A 20 -14.97 4.23 -2.12
N ASP A 21 -15.21 4.66 -0.88
CA ASP A 21 -14.44 5.74 -0.26
C ASP A 21 -13.05 5.31 0.27
N LEU A 22 -12.89 4.02 0.60
CA LEU A 22 -11.72 3.53 1.32
C LEU A 22 -11.33 2.11 0.91
N SER A 23 -10.02 1.90 0.78
CA SER A 23 -9.40 0.59 0.77
C SER A 23 -8.58 0.38 2.05
N PHE A 24 -8.68 -0.80 2.67
CA PHE A 24 -7.86 -1.15 3.83
C PHE A 24 -6.44 -1.53 3.39
N ALA A 25 -5.67 -0.52 3.00
CA ALA A 25 -4.33 -0.63 2.44
C ALA A 25 -3.45 0.58 2.81
N PRO A 26 -2.11 0.44 2.74
CA PRO A 26 -1.34 -0.80 2.49
C PRO A 26 -1.17 -1.70 3.72
N VAL A 27 -0.79 -2.97 3.52
CA VAL A 27 -0.27 -3.80 4.62
C VAL A 27 1.09 -3.26 5.08
N LEU A 28 1.25 -3.04 6.38
CA LEU A 28 2.51 -2.57 6.99
C LEU A 28 3.28 -3.67 7.73
N ASP A 29 2.73 -4.89 7.81
CA ASP A 29 3.42 -6.04 8.38
C ASP A 29 4.74 -6.33 7.65
N LEU A 30 5.77 -6.69 8.41
CA LEU A 30 7.08 -7.07 7.86
C LEU A 30 7.13 -8.58 7.59
N ASP A 31 7.64 -8.96 6.42
CA ASP A 31 7.78 -10.37 6.06
C ASP A 31 9.06 -11.00 6.61
N TYR A 32 8.98 -11.50 7.83
CA TYR A 32 10.03 -12.34 8.43
C TYR A 32 9.97 -13.81 7.98
N GLN A 33 9.23 -14.15 6.93
CA GLN A 33 9.03 -15.52 6.41
C GLN A 33 8.41 -16.49 7.43
N ARG A 34 7.61 -15.96 8.36
CA ARG A 34 6.97 -16.74 9.45
C ARG A 34 5.45 -16.84 9.32
N SER A 35 4.83 -15.92 8.59
CA SER A 35 3.37 -15.83 8.47
C SER A 35 2.95 -16.13 7.04
N ALA A 36 2.37 -17.31 6.81
CA ALA A 36 1.75 -17.65 5.53
C ALA A 36 0.51 -16.78 5.23
N VAL A 37 -0.11 -16.20 6.26
CA VAL A 37 -1.26 -15.31 6.11
C VAL A 37 -0.80 -13.98 5.52
N VAL A 38 0.24 -13.33 6.08
CA VAL A 38 0.80 -12.09 5.52
C VAL A 38 1.52 -12.39 4.20
N GLY A 39 2.56 -13.22 4.25
CA GLY A 39 3.35 -13.64 3.09
C GLY A 39 3.59 -12.51 2.08
N THR A 40 3.24 -12.78 0.82
CA THR A 40 3.44 -11.87 -0.32
C THR A 40 2.58 -10.61 -0.29
N ARG A 41 1.81 -10.36 0.77
CA ARG A 41 1.06 -9.10 0.97
C ARG A 41 1.92 -8.03 1.64
N SER A 42 2.98 -8.41 2.35
CA SER A 42 3.97 -7.47 2.87
C SER A 42 4.83 -6.91 1.73
N PHE A 43 5.29 -5.67 1.90
CA PHE A 43 6.25 -5.09 0.97
C PHE A 43 7.64 -5.70 1.11
N GLU A 44 8.13 -5.85 2.35
CA GLU A 44 9.52 -6.24 2.66
C GLU A 44 9.64 -6.80 4.08
N GLY A 45 10.73 -7.53 4.33
CA GLY A 45 11.14 -7.93 5.69
C GLY A 45 12.00 -6.88 6.42
N ASP A 46 12.65 -5.99 5.68
CA ASP A 46 13.45 -4.90 6.24
C ASP A 46 12.56 -3.68 6.56
N PRO A 47 12.57 -3.16 7.82
CA PRO A 47 11.70 -2.06 8.22
C PRO A 47 11.89 -0.77 7.42
N GLU A 48 13.13 -0.41 7.08
CA GLU A 48 13.42 0.83 6.36
C GLU A 48 12.92 0.76 4.91
N ARG A 49 13.18 -0.36 4.23
CA ARG A 49 12.67 -0.59 2.87
C ARG A 49 11.15 -0.68 2.83
N ALA A 50 10.54 -1.35 3.81
CA ALA A 50 9.09 -1.43 3.94
C ALA A 50 8.46 -0.04 4.09
N ALA A 51 8.99 0.79 4.99
CA ALA A 51 8.52 2.15 5.21
C ALA A 51 8.63 3.02 3.95
N LEU A 52 9.73 2.89 3.19
CA LEU A 52 9.91 3.59 1.93
C LEU A 52 8.85 3.18 0.89
N LEU A 53 8.60 1.88 0.74
CA LEU A 53 7.66 1.35 -0.26
C LEU A 53 6.21 1.65 0.11
N ALA A 54 5.81 1.37 1.35
CA ALA A 54 4.48 1.67 1.85
C ALA A 54 4.22 3.18 1.85
N GLY A 55 5.21 3.99 2.24
CA GLY A 55 5.10 5.45 2.18
C GLY A 55 4.90 5.97 0.76
N ALA A 56 5.57 5.39 -0.24
CA ALA A 56 5.32 5.71 -1.65
C ALA A 56 3.90 5.33 -2.09
N PHE A 57 3.44 4.14 -1.72
CA PHE A 57 2.07 3.69 -2.02
C PHE A 57 1.01 4.62 -1.39
N ILE A 58 1.19 5.00 -0.12
CA ILE A 58 0.32 5.95 0.60
C ILE A 58 0.30 7.32 -0.09
N ARG A 59 1.46 7.82 -0.56
CA ARG A 59 1.49 9.08 -1.35
C ARG A 59 0.63 8.97 -2.62
N GLY A 60 0.69 7.83 -3.31
CA GLY A 60 -0.15 7.55 -4.47
C GLY A 60 -1.65 7.57 -4.13
N MET A 61 -2.04 6.86 -3.08
CA MET A 61 -3.44 6.84 -2.60
C MET A 61 -3.93 8.25 -2.27
N ASN A 62 -3.14 9.00 -1.49
CA ASN A 62 -3.48 10.37 -1.10
C ASN A 62 -3.59 11.30 -2.33
N ALA A 63 -2.72 11.14 -3.33
CA ALA A 63 -2.76 11.93 -4.56
C ALA A 63 -4.02 11.64 -5.41
N ALA A 64 -4.57 10.43 -5.34
CA ALA A 64 -5.84 10.09 -5.95
C ALA A 64 -7.06 10.56 -5.13
N GLY A 65 -6.85 11.04 -3.89
CA GLY A 65 -7.90 11.51 -2.99
C GLY A 65 -8.40 10.47 -1.99
N MET A 66 -7.74 9.31 -1.86
CA MET A 66 -8.10 8.26 -0.92
C MET A 66 -7.20 8.29 0.33
N ALA A 67 -7.81 8.21 1.52
CA ALA A 67 -7.07 8.03 2.78
C ALA A 67 -6.46 6.62 2.87
N ALA A 68 -5.35 6.46 3.59
CA ALA A 68 -4.71 5.17 3.82
C ALA A 68 -4.96 4.66 5.25
N THR A 69 -5.02 3.33 5.40
CA THR A 69 -5.09 2.65 6.70
C THR A 69 -4.32 1.33 6.61
N GLY A 70 -3.30 1.18 7.45
CA GLY A 70 -2.35 0.09 7.39
C GLY A 70 -1.68 -0.17 8.72
#